data_AF-A0A534ZFP9-F1
#
_entry.id   AF-A0A534ZFP9-F1
#
_cell.length_a   1.000
_cell.length_b   1.000
_cell.length_c   1.000
_cell.angle_alpha   90.00
_cell.angle_beta   90.00
_cell.angle_gamma   90.00
#
_symmetry.space_group_name_H-M   'P 1'
#
loop_
_entity.id
_entity.type
_entity.pdbx_description
1 polymer ?
#
loop_
_entity_poly.entity_id
_entity_poly.type
_entity_poly.pdbx_seq_one_letter_code
_entity_poly.pdbx_strand_id
1 'polypeptide(L)'
;FGQFATENRADAVVAALKQSPVRRLSELTLLPGVDDSLALAVAPYVTVWSDGFVNINSAPEPVLAALPVVGRAGARSLILRRQAGDVLTSIDVVRPGARPDLMTPGDVMAASGVPGALVSMMPSRLMLVSRGWQEGHPLTHEIQVVYAVVGQRLVVQARQERDL
;
A
#
# COMPACT_ATOMS: atom_id res chain seq x y z
N PHE A 1 -2.57 10.88 3.30
CA PHE A 1 -2.76 12.32 3.07
C PHE A 1 -2.22 13.20 4.20
N GLY A 2 -2.46 12.91 5.49
CA GLY A 2 -2.00 13.78 6.60
C GLY A 2 -0.48 13.99 6.74
N GLN A 3 0.35 13.18 6.06
CA GLN A 3 1.80 13.44 5.95
C GLN A 3 2.15 14.56 4.93
N PHE A 4 1.22 14.92 4.04
CA PHE A 4 1.43 15.82 2.90
C PHE A 4 0.50 17.04 2.91
N ALA A 5 -0.48 17.06 3.82
CA ALA A 5 -1.50 18.10 3.92
C ALA A 5 -1.92 18.29 5.38
N THR A 6 -2.58 19.41 5.68
CA THR A 6 -3.21 19.63 6.99
C THR A 6 -4.27 18.55 7.26
N GLU A 7 -4.53 18.27 8.54
CA GLU A 7 -5.48 17.23 8.97
C GLU A 7 -6.87 17.43 8.35
N ASN A 8 -7.42 18.65 8.46
CA ASN A 8 -8.72 19.00 7.85
C ASN A 8 -8.76 18.75 6.33
N ARG A 9 -7.66 19.06 5.61
CA ARG A 9 -7.58 18.84 4.16
C ARG A 9 -7.48 17.34 3.85
N ALA A 10 -6.69 16.60 4.62
CA ALA A 10 -6.56 15.15 4.48
C ALA A 10 -7.90 14.43 4.69
N ASP A 11 -8.66 14.81 5.72
CA ASP A 11 -9.96 14.22 6.02
C ASP A 11 -11.00 14.52 4.93
N ALA A 12 -11.01 15.75 4.41
CA ALA A 12 -11.88 16.13 3.30
C ALA A 12 -11.59 15.29 2.04
N VAL A 13 -10.32 15.08 1.71
CA VAL A 13 -9.91 14.23 0.57
C VAL A 13 -10.34 12.78 0.77
N VAL A 14 -10.16 12.23 1.98
CA VAL A 14 -10.60 10.86 2.30
C VAL A 14 -12.12 10.72 2.22
N ALA A 15 -12.87 11.72 2.68
CA ALA A 15 -14.32 11.74 2.56
C ALA A 15 -14.77 11.78 1.08
N ALA A 16 -14.12 12.61 0.25
CA ALA A 16 -14.39 12.68 -1.18
C ALA A 16 -14.10 11.35 -1.89
N LEU A 17 -12.99 10.68 -1.56
CA LEU A 17 -12.65 9.36 -2.10
C LEU A 17 -13.69 8.28 -1.78
N LYS A 18 -14.31 8.34 -0.59
CA LYS A 18 -15.36 7.39 -0.21
C LYS A 18 -16.65 7.61 -1.01
N GLN A 19 -16.96 8.85 -1.35
CA GLN A 19 -18.15 9.22 -2.13
C GLN A 19 -17.96 8.97 -3.63
N SER A 20 -16.75 9.23 -4.13
CA SER A 20 -16.39 9.05 -5.53
C SER A 20 -15.05 8.32 -5.66
N PRO A 21 -15.06 6.97 -5.58
CA PRO A 21 -13.85 6.18 -5.76
C PRO A 21 -13.24 6.41 -7.15
N VAL A 22 -11.94 6.69 -7.17
CA VAL A 22 -11.16 6.86 -8.41
C VAL A 22 -10.81 5.49 -9.02
N ARG A 23 -10.51 5.44 -10.32
CA ARG A 23 -10.11 4.22 -11.04
C ARG A 23 -8.64 4.23 -11.51
N ARG A 24 -8.03 5.42 -11.50
CA ARG A 24 -6.62 5.66 -11.86
C ARG A 24 -6.05 6.79 -11.01
N LEU A 25 -4.74 6.77 -10.77
CA LEU A 25 -4.08 7.77 -9.91
C LEU A 25 -4.22 9.20 -10.45
N SER A 26 -4.30 9.37 -11.77
CA SER A 26 -4.48 10.69 -12.39
C SER A 26 -5.84 11.32 -12.07
N GLU A 27 -6.83 10.56 -11.62
CA GLU A 27 -8.14 11.11 -11.21
C GLU A 27 -8.10 11.73 -9.81
N LEU A 28 -6.99 11.58 -9.06
CA LEU A 28 -6.85 12.23 -7.76
C LEU A 28 -7.01 13.75 -7.86
N THR A 29 -6.56 14.37 -8.96
CA THR A 29 -6.66 15.82 -9.19
C THR A 29 -8.10 16.29 -9.46
N LEU A 30 -9.03 15.36 -9.71
CA LEU A 30 -10.46 15.67 -9.83
C LEU A 30 -11.13 15.81 -8.46
N LEU A 31 -10.45 15.40 -7.38
CA LEU A 31 -11.01 15.46 -6.04
C LEU A 31 -10.85 16.89 -5.47
N PRO A 32 -11.90 17.43 -4.84
CA PRO A 32 -11.82 18.71 -4.15
C PRO A 32 -10.65 18.74 -3.16
N GLY A 33 -9.79 19.75 -3.28
CA GLY A 33 -8.64 19.93 -2.41
C GLY A 33 -7.43 19.06 -2.77
N VAL A 34 -7.39 18.40 -3.93
CA VAL A 34 -6.18 17.76 -4.46
C VAL A 34 -5.69 18.52 -5.69
N ASP A 35 -4.55 19.18 -5.56
CA ASP A 35 -3.84 19.81 -6.68
C ASP A 35 -2.82 18.84 -7.28
N ASP A 36 -2.23 19.21 -8.42
CA ASP A 36 -1.23 18.39 -9.12
C ASP A 36 -0.01 18.10 -8.23
N SER A 37 0.42 19.07 -7.42
CA SER A 37 1.56 18.89 -6.52
C SER A 37 1.30 17.83 -5.46
N LEU A 38 0.12 17.88 -4.83
CA LEU A 38 -0.30 16.89 -3.85
C LEU A 38 -0.50 15.53 -4.50
N ALA A 39 -1.16 15.47 -5.66
CA ALA A 39 -1.36 14.23 -6.41
C ALA A 39 -0.03 13.55 -6.74
N LEU A 40 0.96 14.31 -7.23
CA LEU A 40 2.30 13.81 -7.52
C LEU A 40 3.04 13.38 -6.25
N ALA A 41 2.91 14.13 -5.16
CA ALA A 41 3.57 13.81 -3.89
C ALA A 41 3.04 12.51 -3.25
N VAL A 42 1.74 12.23 -3.37
CA VAL A 42 1.14 11.01 -2.80
C VAL A 42 1.22 9.79 -3.72
N ALA A 43 1.37 9.99 -5.04
CA ALA A 43 1.35 8.93 -6.04
C ALA A 43 2.28 7.72 -5.71
N PRO A 44 3.50 7.90 -5.16
CA PRO A 44 4.37 6.77 -4.81
C PRO A 44 3.86 5.89 -3.65
N TYR A 45 2.88 6.37 -2.88
CA TYR A 45 2.47 5.78 -1.61
C TYR A 45 1.03 5.25 -1.61
N VAL A 46 0.31 5.40 -2.71
CA VAL A 46 -1.12 5.06 -2.80
C VAL A 46 -1.40 4.20 -4.04
N THR A 47 -2.38 3.32 -3.90
CA THR A 47 -2.85 2.44 -4.97
C THR A 47 -4.36 2.59 -5.11
N VAL A 48 -4.88 2.51 -6.34
CA VAL A 48 -6.33 2.63 -6.59
C VAL A 48 -7.04 1.28 -6.48
N TRP A 49 -6.39 0.21 -6.94
CA TRP A 49 -6.92 -1.15 -6.89
C TRP A 49 -6.30 -1.91 -5.73
N SER A 50 -7.04 -2.08 -4.65
CA SER A 50 -6.60 -2.78 -3.44
C SER A 50 -7.75 -3.59 -2.81
N ASP A 51 -7.43 -4.35 -1.77
CA ASP A 51 -8.40 -4.93 -0.83
C ASP A 51 -8.47 -4.13 0.49
N GLY A 52 -7.80 -2.97 0.55
CA GLY A 52 -7.72 -2.13 1.75
C GLY A 52 -6.64 -2.52 2.76
N PHE A 53 -5.87 -3.61 2.52
CA PHE A 53 -4.79 -4.03 3.42
C PHE A 53 -3.42 -3.62 2.89
N VAL A 54 -2.53 -3.21 3.80
CA VAL A 54 -1.13 -2.88 3.49
C VAL A 54 -0.24 -4.09 3.73
N ASN A 55 0.48 -4.53 2.70
CA ASN A 55 1.42 -5.65 2.84
C ASN A 55 2.70 -5.21 3.58
N ILE A 56 2.93 -5.76 4.78
CA ILE A 56 4.08 -5.43 5.64
C ILE A 56 5.41 -6.03 5.19
N ASN A 57 5.44 -6.82 4.12
CA ASN A 57 6.66 -7.33 3.51
C ASN A 57 7.09 -6.49 2.30
N SER A 58 6.18 -5.70 1.71
CA SER A 58 6.47 -4.90 0.51
C SER A 58 6.24 -3.40 0.66
N ALA A 59 5.45 -2.94 1.63
CA ALA A 59 5.14 -1.52 1.79
C ALA A 59 6.38 -0.69 2.16
N PRO A 60 6.54 0.52 1.60
CA PRO A 60 7.68 1.39 1.91
C PRO A 60 7.56 1.99 3.31
N GLU A 61 8.70 2.43 3.88
CA GLU A 61 8.77 2.97 5.25
C GLU A 61 7.74 4.08 5.53
N PRO A 62 7.54 5.09 4.65
CA PRO A 62 6.57 6.16 4.92
C PRO A 62 5.12 5.66 5.04
N VAL A 63 4.76 4.62 4.30
CA VAL A 63 3.44 3.97 4.37
C VAL A 63 3.30 3.21 5.68
N LEU A 64 4.31 2.42 6.06
CA LEU A 64 4.32 1.71 7.33
C LEU A 64 4.23 2.68 8.51
N ALA A 65 4.98 3.78 8.47
CA ALA A 65 5.00 4.79 9.51
C ALA A 65 3.66 5.52 9.68
N ALA A 66 2.82 5.53 8.64
CA ALA A 66 1.48 6.10 8.68
C ALA A 66 0.46 5.18 9.37
N LEU A 67 0.77 3.89 9.56
CA LEU A 67 -0.15 2.92 10.13
C LEU A 67 -0.17 3.06 11.67
N PRO A 68 -1.35 3.24 12.30
CA PRO A 68 -1.45 3.41 13.75
C PRO A 68 -0.82 2.27 14.57
N VAL A 69 -0.94 1.04 14.06
CA VAL A 69 -0.40 -0.17 14.74
C VAL A 69 1.13 -0.26 14.64
N VAL A 70 1.74 0.37 13.62
CA VAL A 70 3.18 0.26 13.33
C VAL A 70 3.95 1.49 13.82
N GLY A 71 3.52 2.69 13.43
CA GLY A 71 4.21 3.94 13.70
C GLY A 71 5.62 4.04 13.13
N ARG A 72 6.31 5.17 13.35
CA ARG A 72 7.66 5.43 12.78
C ARG A 72 8.72 4.46 13.30
N ALA A 73 8.72 4.16 14.60
CA ALA A 73 9.71 3.27 15.20
C ALA A 73 9.53 1.83 14.70
N GLY A 74 8.28 1.33 14.70
CA GLY A 74 7.96 0.01 14.16
C GLY A 74 8.32 -0.09 12.67
N ALA A 75 8.02 0.94 11.87
CA ALA A 75 8.37 0.97 10.46
C ALA A 75 9.87 0.75 10.22
N ARG A 76 10.73 1.48 10.95
CA ARG A 76 12.19 1.31 10.87
C ARG A 76 12.64 -0.09 11.25
N SER A 77 12.11 -0.62 12.36
CA SER A 77 12.41 -1.99 12.79
C SER A 77 12.00 -3.02 11.73
N LEU A 78 10.85 -2.87 11.09
CA LEU A 78 10.39 -3.76 10.02
C LEU A 78 11.33 -3.69 8.81
N ILE A 79 11.76 -2.50 8.39
CA ILE A 79 12.70 -2.34 7.27
C ILE A 79 14.04 -3.02 7.55
N LEU A 80 14.61 -2.82 8.75
CA LEU A 80 15.87 -3.45 9.13
C LEU A 80 15.76 -4.98 9.11
N ARG A 81 14.64 -5.53 9.60
CA ARG A 81 14.39 -6.97 9.57
C ARG A 81 14.29 -7.52 8.15
N ARG A 82 13.56 -6.84 7.25
CA ARG A 82 13.49 -7.23 5.84
C ARG A 82 14.86 -7.23 5.17
N GLN A 83 15.69 -6.23 5.46
CA GLN A 83 17.06 -6.13 4.93
C GLN A 83 17.97 -7.26 5.43
N ALA A 84 17.70 -7.80 6.63
CA ALA A 84 18.37 -8.97 7.18
C ALA A 84 17.86 -10.30 6.60
N GLY A 85 16.83 -10.29 5.74
CA GLY A 85 16.25 -11.48 5.11
C GLY A 85 15.05 -12.08 5.84
N ASP A 86 14.54 -11.43 6.89
CA ASP A 86 13.34 -11.88 7.58
C ASP A 86 12.11 -11.74 6.68
N VAL A 87 11.36 -12.83 6.50
CA VAL A 87 9.99 -12.79 5.96
C VAL A 87 9.02 -12.75 7.14
N LEU A 88 8.25 -11.66 7.24
CA LEU A 88 7.37 -11.44 8.38
C LEU A 88 6.06 -12.19 8.14
N THR A 89 5.81 -13.21 8.97
CA THR A 89 4.66 -14.12 8.84
C THR A 89 3.61 -13.96 9.96
N SER A 90 3.89 -13.17 11.00
CA SER A 90 2.95 -12.83 12.08
C SER A 90 2.94 -11.34 12.40
N ILE A 91 1.80 -10.84 12.86
CA ILE A 91 1.57 -9.45 13.31
C ILE A 91 2.20 -9.15 14.67
N ASP A 92 2.53 -10.17 15.48
CA ASP A 92 3.17 -10.03 16.80
C ASP A 92 4.49 -9.27 16.77
N VAL A 93 5.07 -9.21 15.57
CA VAL A 93 6.28 -8.50 15.20
C VAL A 93 6.15 -6.97 15.24
N VAL A 94 4.93 -6.43 15.20
CA VAL A 94 4.70 -5.01 14.86
C VAL A 94 4.66 -4.08 16.09
N ARG A 95 4.54 -4.61 17.31
CA ARG A 95 4.53 -3.77 18.54
C ARG A 95 5.94 -3.27 18.90
N PRO A 96 6.17 -1.95 19.04
CA PRO A 96 7.42 -1.41 19.56
C PRO A 96 7.67 -1.95 20.98
N GLY A 97 8.81 -2.62 21.20
CA GLY A 97 9.16 -3.23 22.50
C GLY A 97 8.58 -4.62 22.75
N ALA A 98 7.89 -5.23 21.78
CA ALA A 98 7.53 -6.64 21.86
C ALA A 98 8.81 -7.49 21.86
N ARG A 99 9.06 -8.16 22.99
CA ARG A 99 10.01 -9.25 23.12
C ARG A 99 9.25 -10.54 22.81
N PRO A 100 9.36 -11.10 21.58
CA PRO A 100 8.59 -12.29 21.21
C PRO A 100 8.90 -13.50 22.09
N ASP A 101 10.04 -13.49 22.78
CA ASP A 101 10.49 -14.42 23.82
C ASP A 101 9.73 -14.30 25.16
N LEU A 102 9.02 -13.20 25.40
CA LEU A 102 8.30 -12.91 26.65
C LEU A 102 6.78 -12.80 26.47
N MET A 103 6.27 -12.99 25.26
CA MET A 103 4.82 -12.93 25.00
C MET A 103 4.14 -14.23 25.40
N THR A 104 3.02 -14.11 26.13
CA THR A 104 2.14 -15.25 26.38
C THR A 104 1.22 -15.47 25.17
N PRO A 105 0.70 -16.69 24.95
CA PRO A 105 -0.32 -16.94 23.92
C PRO A 105 -1.55 -16.01 24.02
N GLY A 106 -1.88 -15.49 25.21
CA GLY A 106 -2.95 -14.52 25.41
C GLY A 106 -2.65 -13.12 24.85
N ASP A 107 -1.38 -12.69 24.90
CA ASP A 107 -0.93 -11.37 24.41
C ASP A 107 -0.95 -11.30 22.88
N VAL A 108 -0.63 -12.42 22.23
CA VAL A 108 -0.69 -12.65 20.79
C VAL A 108 -2.14 -12.56 20.29
N MET A 109 -3.06 -13.21 21.01
CA MET A 109 -4.49 -13.15 20.69
C MET A 109 -5.08 -11.74 20.89
N ALA A 110 -4.67 -11.00 21.92
CA ALA A 110 -5.08 -9.61 22.13
C ALA A 110 -4.53 -8.64 21.05
N ALA A 111 -3.36 -8.94 20.44
CA ALA A 111 -2.81 -8.20 19.30
C ALA A 111 -3.55 -8.49 17.99
N SER A 112 -3.97 -9.74 17.79
CA SER A 112 -4.81 -10.13 16.65
C SER A 112 -6.23 -9.55 16.69
N GLY A 113 -6.64 -9.04 17.86
CA GLY A 113 -7.94 -8.43 18.10
C GLY A 113 -7.99 -6.91 17.97
N VAL A 114 -6.94 -6.23 17.47
CA VAL A 114 -7.00 -4.77 17.25
C VAL A 114 -7.96 -4.48 16.08
N PRO A 115 -9.16 -3.94 16.34
CA PRO A 115 -10.08 -3.58 15.27
C PRO A 115 -9.42 -2.47 14.45
N GLY A 116 -9.26 -2.69 13.13
CA GLY A 116 -8.66 -1.70 12.23
C GLY A 116 -7.18 -1.92 11.86
N ALA A 117 -6.57 -3.07 12.20
CA ALA A 117 -5.27 -3.44 11.65
C ALA A 117 -5.42 -3.80 10.15
N LEU A 118 -5.38 -2.79 9.29
CA LEU A 118 -5.42 -2.92 7.82
C LEU A 118 -4.06 -3.37 7.26
N VAL A 119 -3.52 -4.48 7.79
CA VAL A 119 -2.22 -5.03 7.37
C VAL A 119 -2.34 -6.49 6.92
N SER A 120 -1.48 -6.89 5.98
CA SER A 120 -1.35 -8.26 5.49
C SER A 120 0.13 -8.64 5.37
N MET A 121 0.42 -9.94 5.37
CA MET A 121 1.75 -10.49 5.09
C MET A 121 1.86 -11.04 3.67
N MET A 122 0.73 -11.33 3.03
CA MET A 122 0.63 -11.91 1.70
C MET A 122 0.04 -10.90 0.70
N PRO A 123 0.55 -10.85 -0.54
CA PRO A 123 -0.03 -10.01 -1.56
C PRO A 123 -1.39 -10.57 -2.00
N SER A 124 -2.42 -9.73 -1.98
CA SER A 124 -3.74 -10.01 -2.54
C SER A 124 -3.96 -9.38 -3.91
N ARG A 125 -3.04 -8.48 -4.30
CA ARG A 125 -3.02 -7.76 -5.57
C ARG A 125 -1.61 -7.75 -6.15
N LEU A 126 -1.51 -7.87 -7.46
CA LEU A 126 -0.27 -7.74 -8.21
C LEU A 126 -0.49 -6.77 -9.36
N MET A 127 0.47 -5.87 -9.58
CA MET A 127 0.51 -5.01 -10.76
C MET A 127 1.63 -5.49 -11.67
N LEU A 128 1.28 -5.89 -12.89
CA LEU A 128 2.21 -6.21 -13.95
C LEU A 128 2.35 -4.99 -14.87
N VAL A 129 3.57 -4.55 -15.13
CA VAL A 129 3.88 -3.53 -16.13
C VAL A 129 4.67 -4.20 -17.25
N SER A 130 4.05 -4.30 -18.42
CA SER A 130 4.66 -4.82 -19.65
C SER A 130 5.03 -3.65 -20.55
N ARG A 131 6.28 -3.61 -20.98
CA ARG A 131 6.84 -2.56 -21.84
C ARG A 131 7.42 -3.19 -23.09
N GLY A 132 7.08 -2.67 -24.26
CA GLY A 132 7.46 -3.26 -25.54
C GLY A 132 7.80 -2.24 -26.62
N TRP A 133 8.67 -2.65 -27.53
CA TRP A 133 9.05 -1.92 -28.72
C TRP A 133 9.23 -2.87 -29.89
N GLN A 134 9.20 -2.32 -31.11
CA GLN A 134 9.60 -3.03 -32.32
C GLN A 134 11.10 -2.80 -32.57
N GLU A 135 11.75 -3.76 -33.22
CA GLU A 135 13.15 -3.62 -33.61
C GLU A 135 13.36 -2.32 -34.39
N GLY A 136 14.38 -1.54 -34.01
CA GLY A 136 14.68 -0.23 -34.60
C GLY A 136 13.85 0.94 -34.04
N HIS A 137 12.92 0.72 -33.11
CA HIS A 137 12.10 1.76 -32.50
C HIS A 137 12.33 1.87 -30.98
N PRO A 138 12.20 3.08 -30.38
CA PRO A 138 12.20 3.24 -28.93
C PRO A 138 10.99 2.55 -28.30
N LEU A 139 10.93 2.53 -26.96
CA LEU A 139 9.76 2.07 -26.20
C LEU A 139 8.50 2.79 -26.72
N THR A 140 7.55 2.03 -27.26
CA THR A 140 6.34 2.58 -27.89
C THR A 140 5.08 2.26 -27.11
N HIS A 141 5.07 1.17 -26.34
CA HIS A 141 3.86 0.71 -25.69
C HIS A 141 4.13 0.27 -24.24
N GLU A 142 3.25 0.69 -23.34
CA GLU A 142 3.17 0.20 -21.97
C GLU A 142 1.76 -0.32 -21.67
N ILE A 143 1.69 -1.54 -21.13
CA ILE A 143 0.47 -2.15 -20.64
C ILE A 143 0.62 -2.39 -19.15
N GLN A 144 -0.26 -1.80 -18.35
CA GLN A 144 -0.39 -2.04 -16.92
C GLN A 144 -1.62 -2.90 -16.66
N VAL A 145 -1.45 -4.02 -15.94
CA VAL A 145 -2.56 -4.90 -15.55
C VAL A 145 -2.51 -5.14 -14.05
N VAL A 146 -3.64 -4.93 -13.38
CA VAL A 146 -3.81 -5.29 -11.97
C VAL A 146 -4.57 -6.60 -11.88
N TYR A 147 -3.98 -7.57 -11.17
CA TYR A 147 -4.56 -8.86 -10.86
C TYR A 147 -4.94 -8.95 -9.39
N ALA A 148 -6.07 -9.59 -9.09
CA ALA A 148 -6.36 -10.15 -7.79
C ALA A 148 -5.83 -11.59 -7.71
N VAL A 149 -5.18 -11.92 -6.60
CA VAL A 149 -4.74 -13.27 -6.29
C VAL A 149 -5.89 -13.99 -5.59
N VAL A 150 -6.46 -15.01 -6.24
CA VAL A 150 -7.61 -15.78 -5.72
C VAL A 150 -7.25 -17.27 -5.74
N GLY A 151 -6.88 -17.80 -4.58
CA GLY A 151 -6.31 -19.14 -4.48
C GLY A 151 -5.04 -19.26 -5.33
N GLN A 152 -5.03 -20.17 -6.29
CA GLN A 152 -3.92 -20.37 -7.23
C GLN A 152 -4.10 -19.65 -8.58
N ARG A 153 -5.06 -18.72 -8.67
CA ARG A 153 -5.40 -18.03 -9.92
C ARG A 153 -5.16 -16.53 -9.81
N LEU A 154 -4.84 -15.93 -10.96
CA LEU A 154 -4.81 -14.49 -11.14
C LEU A 154 -6.06 -14.06 -11.91
N VAL A 155 -6.82 -13.12 -11.35
CA VAL A 155 -8.04 -12.57 -11.94
C VAL A 155 -7.81 -11.12 -12.29
N VAL A 156 -7.97 -10.75 -13.56
CA VAL A 156 -7.82 -9.36 -14.01
C VAL A 156 -8.85 -8.48 -13.33
N GLN A 157 -8.40 -7.38 -12.71
CA GLN A 157 -9.25 -6.36 -12.09
C GLN A 157 -9.29 -5.08 -12.93
N ALA A 158 -8.14 -4.68 -13.47
CA ALA A 158 -8.01 -3.50 -14.30
C ALA A 158 -6.89 -3.68 -15.33
N ARG A 159 -7.07 -3.06 -16.49
CA ARG A 159 -6.07 -2.97 -17.55
C ARG A 159 -6.02 -1.54 -18.05
N GLN A 160 -4.81 -1.02 -18.21
CA GLN A 160 -4.56 0.23 -18.88
C GLN A 160 -3.45 0.02 -19.91
N GLU A 161 -3.62 0.64 -21.08
CA GLU A 161 -2.66 0.64 -22.16
C GLU A 161 -2.35 2.09 -22.53
N ARG A 162 -1.09 2.37 -22.82
CA ARG A 162 -0.61 3.70 -23.18
C ARG A 162 0.45 3.57 -24.26
N ASP A 163 0.33 4.42 -25.27
CA ASP A 163 1.41 4.70 -26.21
C ASP A 163 2.36 5.71 -25.55
N LEU A 164 3.67 5.52 -25.74
CA LEU A 164 4.73 6.29 -25.08
C LEU A 164 5.53 7.15 -26.07
#